data_AF-A0A7G2IQK5-F1
#
_entry.id   AF-A0A7G2IQK5-F1
#
_cell.length_a   1.000
_cell.length_b   1.000
_cell.length_c   1.000
_cell.angle_alpha   90.00
_cell.angle_beta   90.00
_cell.angle_gamma   90.00
#
_symmetry.space_group_name_H-M   'P 1'
#
loop_
_entity.id
_entity.type
_entity.pdbx_description
1 polymer ?
#
loop_
_entity_poly.entity_id
_entity_poly.type
_entity_poly.pdbx_seq_one_letter_code
_entity_poly.pdbx_strand_id
1 'polypeptide(L)'
;MTPGEVRRLYFIIRTFLSYGLDELIPKMRITLPLRLWRYSLFWMPNRHKDKPLGERLRLALQELGPVWIKFGQMLSTRRDLFPPHIADQLALLQDRVAPFDGLRAKKQIEEAMGGLPVEEWFDDFEITPLASASVAQVHTARLKSNGKEVVIKVIRPDILPVIKADLKLIYRLARWVPRLLPDGRRLRPTEVVREYEKTLIDELNLLRESANAIQLRRNFEDSPMLYIPEVYSDYCSQNMMVMERIYGIPVSDVTTLEKNGTNMKLLAERGVQVFFTQVFRDSFFHADMHPGNIFCQL
;
A
#
# COMPACT_ATOMS: atom_id res chain seq x y z
N MET A 1 -26.20 2.99 -8.20
CA MET A 1 -24.78 2.68 -8.46
C MET A 1 -24.39 3.46 -9.71
N THR A 2 -23.25 4.14 -9.73
CA THR A 2 -22.79 4.82 -10.95
C THR A 2 -22.36 3.79 -12.00
N PRO A 3 -22.32 4.14 -13.30
CA PRO A 3 -21.85 3.23 -14.35
C PRO A 3 -20.42 2.70 -14.08
N GLY A 4 -19.55 3.55 -13.52
CA GLY A 4 -18.20 3.17 -13.09
C GLY A 4 -18.21 2.14 -11.96
N GLU A 5 -19.06 2.30 -10.95
CA GLU A 5 -19.22 1.33 -9.85
C GLU A 5 -19.69 -0.04 -10.36
N VAL A 6 -20.61 -0.08 -11.34
CA VAL A 6 -21.11 -1.33 -11.92
C VAL A 6 -20.02 -2.04 -12.71
N ARG A 7 -19.27 -1.31 -13.55
CA ARG A 7 -18.13 -1.87 -14.29
C ARG A 7 -17.07 -2.41 -13.35
N ARG A 8 -16.77 -1.68 -12.27
CA ARG A 8 -15.79 -2.10 -11.25
C ARG A 8 -16.28 -3.33 -10.49
N LEU A 9 -17.54 -3.37 -10.07
CA LEU A 9 -18.13 -4.53 -9.40
C LEU A 9 -18.09 -5.78 -10.30
N TYR A 10 -18.46 -5.64 -11.57
CA TYR A 10 -18.37 -6.72 -12.54
C TYR A 10 -16.93 -7.22 -12.71
N PHE A 11 -15.97 -6.29 -12.83
CA PHE A 11 -14.55 -6.63 -12.89
C PHE A 11 -14.13 -7.45 -11.67
N ILE A 12 -14.49 -7.02 -10.45
CA ILE A 12 -14.11 -7.75 -9.24
C ILE A 12 -14.72 -9.15 -9.21
N ILE A 13 -16.02 -9.27 -9.46
CA ILE A 13 -16.71 -10.58 -9.47
C ILE A 13 -16.07 -11.48 -10.53
N ARG A 14 -15.85 -10.96 -11.74
CA ARG A 14 -15.22 -11.70 -12.83
C ARG A 14 -13.83 -12.20 -12.43
N THR A 15 -12.99 -11.36 -11.82
CA THR A 15 -11.66 -11.75 -11.37
C THR A 15 -11.77 -12.86 -10.34
N PHE A 16 -12.55 -12.69 -9.26
CA PHE A 16 -12.76 -13.72 -8.24
C PHE A 16 -13.17 -15.08 -8.82
N LEU A 17 -14.13 -15.09 -9.74
CA LEU A 17 -14.60 -16.31 -10.39
C LEU A 17 -13.55 -16.89 -11.34
N SER A 18 -12.85 -16.05 -12.09
CA SER A 18 -11.81 -16.49 -13.02
C SER A 18 -10.59 -17.10 -12.32
N TYR A 19 -10.30 -16.74 -11.08
CA TYR A 19 -9.24 -17.38 -10.28
C TYR A 19 -9.76 -18.57 -9.46
N GLY A 20 -11.04 -18.96 -9.60
CA GLY A 20 -11.62 -20.09 -8.87
C GLY A 20 -11.65 -19.88 -7.35
N LEU A 21 -11.75 -18.63 -6.90
CA LEU A 21 -11.78 -18.29 -5.46
C LEU A 21 -13.11 -18.66 -4.80
N ASP A 22 -14.09 -19.14 -5.55
CA ASP A 22 -15.31 -19.75 -5.02
C ASP A 22 -15.05 -21.02 -4.21
N GLU A 23 -13.86 -21.63 -4.34
CA GLU A 23 -13.38 -22.72 -3.47
C GLU A 23 -13.20 -22.29 -2.00
N LEU A 24 -12.97 -20.99 -1.73
CA LEU A 24 -12.92 -20.46 -0.36
C LEU A 24 -14.30 -20.47 0.31
N ILE A 25 -15.38 -20.61 -0.46
CA ILE A 25 -16.74 -20.61 0.07
C ILE A 25 -17.02 -22.00 0.68
N PRO A 26 -17.31 -22.08 1.99
CA PRO A 26 -17.53 -23.36 2.66
C PRO A 26 -18.74 -24.10 2.08
N LYS A 27 -18.66 -25.43 2.04
CA LYS A 27 -19.71 -26.30 1.51
C LYS A 27 -20.87 -26.38 2.51
N MET A 28 -21.89 -25.55 2.33
CA MET A 28 -23.07 -25.47 3.20
C MET A 28 -24.36 -25.41 2.37
N ARG A 29 -25.51 -25.75 2.99
CA ARG A 29 -26.83 -25.69 2.33
C ARG A 29 -27.14 -24.30 1.75
N ILE A 30 -26.68 -23.23 2.40
CA ILE A 30 -26.88 -21.85 1.96
C ILE A 30 -26.01 -21.49 0.74
N THR A 31 -24.87 -22.16 0.54
CA THR A 31 -23.92 -21.87 -0.55
C THR A 31 -24.12 -22.75 -1.79
N LEU A 32 -24.92 -23.83 -1.69
CA LEU A 32 -25.27 -24.73 -2.78
C LEU A 32 -25.86 -24.02 -4.02
N PRO A 33 -26.85 -23.12 -3.90
CA PRO A 33 -27.39 -22.39 -5.04
C PRO A 33 -26.33 -21.55 -5.77
N LEU A 34 -25.41 -20.94 -5.00
CA LEU A 34 -24.31 -20.14 -5.54
C LEU A 34 -23.35 -20.98 -6.38
N ARG A 35 -23.06 -22.22 -5.94
CA ARG A 35 -22.18 -23.16 -6.66
C ARG A 35 -22.87 -23.74 -7.89
N LEU A 36 -24.16 -24.02 -7.82
CA LEU A 36 -24.96 -24.43 -8.99
C LEU A 36 -25.01 -23.31 -10.03
N TRP A 37 -25.17 -22.06 -9.59
CA TRP A 37 -25.07 -20.90 -10.47
C TRP A 37 -23.66 -20.73 -11.06
N ARG A 38 -22.59 -21.08 -10.34
CA ARG A 38 -21.24 -21.07 -10.91
C ARG A 38 -21.10 -22.00 -12.12
N TYR A 39 -21.76 -23.16 -12.11
CA TYR A 39 -21.75 -24.08 -13.24
C TYR A 39 -22.48 -23.53 -14.48
N SER A 40 -23.43 -22.60 -14.32
CA SER A 40 -24.08 -21.95 -15.48
C SER A 40 -23.19 -20.90 -16.17
N LEU A 41 -22.12 -20.45 -15.51
CA LEU A 41 -21.12 -19.52 -16.06
C LEU A 41 -20.01 -20.26 -16.82
N PHE A 42 -20.39 -21.15 -17.73
CA PHE A 42 -19.47 -22.01 -18.48
C PHE A 42 -18.45 -21.22 -19.34
N TRP A 43 -18.78 -19.98 -19.72
CA TRP A 43 -17.91 -19.09 -20.49
C TRP A 43 -16.79 -18.42 -19.66
N MET A 44 -16.73 -18.63 -18.35
CA MET A 44 -15.67 -18.12 -17.48
C MET A 44 -14.84 -19.26 -16.87
N PRO A 45 -13.87 -19.83 -17.61
CA PRO A 45 -13.02 -20.89 -17.10
C PRO A 45 -12.07 -20.36 -16.01
N ASN A 46 -11.73 -21.23 -15.05
CA ASN A 46 -10.70 -20.90 -14.07
C ASN A 46 -9.34 -20.78 -14.77
N ARG A 47 -8.75 -19.58 -14.69
CA ARG A 47 -7.36 -19.28 -14.96
C ARG A 47 -6.54 -19.87 -13.81
N HIS A 48 -5.39 -20.46 -14.13
CA HIS A 48 -4.42 -21.01 -13.17
C HIS A 48 -4.90 -22.20 -12.32
N LYS A 49 -5.63 -23.17 -12.90
CA LYS A 49 -6.05 -24.40 -12.17
C LYS A 49 -4.89 -25.22 -11.59
N ASP A 50 -3.70 -25.05 -12.16
CA ASP A 50 -2.43 -25.65 -11.77
C ASP A 50 -1.85 -25.04 -10.49
N LYS A 51 -2.31 -23.86 -10.07
CA LYS A 51 -1.76 -23.13 -8.92
C LYS A 51 -2.54 -23.39 -7.63
N PRO A 52 -1.86 -23.48 -6.47
CA PRO A 52 -2.50 -23.60 -5.18
C PRO A 52 -3.37 -22.36 -4.87
N LEU A 53 -4.36 -22.55 -3.99
CA LEU A 53 -5.37 -21.54 -3.69
C LEU A 53 -4.80 -20.21 -3.20
N GLY A 54 -3.78 -20.25 -2.33
CA GLY A 54 -3.10 -19.05 -1.84
C GLY A 54 -2.44 -18.23 -2.95
N GLU A 55 -1.80 -18.90 -3.92
CA GLU A 55 -1.17 -18.22 -5.06
C GLU A 55 -2.22 -17.63 -6.00
N ARG A 56 -3.33 -18.34 -6.25
CA ARG A 56 -4.47 -17.81 -7.03
C ARG A 56 -5.09 -16.59 -6.37
N LEU A 57 -5.24 -16.60 -5.04
CA LEU A 57 -5.72 -15.44 -4.29
C LEU A 57 -4.77 -14.25 -4.45
N ARG A 58 -3.47 -14.44 -4.27
CA ARG A 58 -2.46 -13.40 -4.46
C ARG A 58 -2.56 -12.76 -5.86
N LEU A 59 -2.58 -13.58 -6.91
CA LEU A 59 -2.66 -13.10 -8.30
C LEU A 59 -3.98 -12.35 -8.56
N ALA A 60 -5.10 -12.85 -8.04
CA ALA A 60 -6.39 -12.15 -8.13
C ALA A 60 -6.32 -10.77 -7.48
N LEU A 61 -5.78 -10.66 -6.26
CA LEU A 61 -5.63 -9.38 -5.56
C LEU A 61 -4.72 -8.40 -6.33
N GLN A 62 -3.65 -8.90 -6.96
CA GLN A 62 -2.79 -8.11 -7.84
C GLN A 62 -3.54 -7.58 -9.08
N GLU A 63 -4.35 -8.42 -9.73
CA GLU A 63 -5.16 -8.01 -10.89
C GLU A 63 -6.26 -7.01 -10.50
N LEU A 64 -6.84 -7.15 -9.31
CA LEU A 64 -7.82 -6.20 -8.78
C LEU A 64 -7.18 -4.84 -8.48
N GLY A 65 -5.90 -4.82 -8.13
CA GLY A 65 -5.09 -3.60 -8.03
C GLY A 65 -4.93 -3.08 -6.58
N PRO A 66 -4.54 -1.81 -6.42
CA PRO A 66 -3.99 -1.26 -5.18
C PRO A 66 -4.77 -1.56 -3.90
N VAL A 67 -6.09 -1.35 -3.94
CA VAL A 67 -6.98 -1.53 -2.78
C VAL A 67 -7.04 -2.99 -2.33
N TRP A 68 -6.87 -3.94 -3.24
CA TRP A 68 -6.92 -5.37 -2.92
C TRP A 68 -5.54 -5.91 -2.52
N ILE A 69 -4.47 -5.34 -3.09
CA ILE A 69 -3.09 -5.59 -2.65
C ILE A 69 -2.93 -5.20 -1.18
N LYS A 70 -3.28 -3.96 -0.81
CA LYS A 70 -3.21 -3.50 0.59
C LYS A 70 -4.11 -4.29 1.53
N PHE A 71 -5.29 -4.68 1.07
CA PHE A 71 -6.19 -5.52 1.86
C PHE A 71 -5.56 -6.89 2.12
N GLY A 72 -4.95 -7.51 1.10
CA GLY A 72 -4.22 -8.76 1.23
C GLY A 72 -3.02 -8.66 2.18
N GLN A 73 -2.24 -7.58 2.10
CA GLN A 73 -1.13 -7.31 3.02
C GLN A 73 -1.62 -7.20 4.47
N MET A 74 -2.69 -6.44 4.72
CA MET A 74 -3.30 -6.36 6.05
C MET A 74 -3.79 -7.74 6.53
N LEU A 75 -4.39 -8.55 5.66
CA LEU A 75 -4.83 -9.90 6.03
C LEU A 75 -3.66 -10.86 6.29
N SER A 76 -2.49 -10.64 5.66
CA SER A 76 -1.30 -11.47 5.87
C SER A 76 -0.74 -11.41 7.29
N THR A 77 -0.95 -10.27 7.99
CA THR A 77 -0.57 -10.10 9.39
C THR A 77 -1.55 -10.79 10.35
N ARG A 78 -2.76 -11.08 9.88
CA ARG A 78 -3.84 -11.77 10.60
C ARG A 78 -3.83 -13.27 10.30
N ARG A 79 -2.78 -13.96 10.74
CA ARG A 79 -2.60 -15.42 10.58
C ARG A 79 -3.70 -16.26 11.27
N ASP A 80 -4.50 -15.65 12.13
CA ASP A 80 -5.70 -16.24 12.72
C ASP A 80 -6.86 -16.38 11.72
N LEU A 81 -6.85 -15.60 10.62
CA LEU A 81 -7.93 -15.59 9.63
C LEU A 81 -7.74 -16.60 8.50
N PHE A 82 -6.50 -17.00 8.21
CA PHE A 82 -6.17 -17.83 7.07
C PHE A 82 -5.15 -18.92 7.43
N PRO A 83 -5.24 -20.12 6.81
CA PRO A 83 -4.18 -21.11 6.89
C PRO A 83 -2.82 -20.54 6.47
N PRO A 84 -1.68 -21.03 7.02
CA PRO A 84 -0.35 -20.50 6.73
C PRO A 84 -0.03 -20.39 5.23
N HIS A 85 -0.38 -21.40 4.44
CA HIS A 85 -0.13 -21.41 2.99
C HIS A 85 -0.82 -20.28 2.21
N ILE A 86 -1.90 -19.69 2.75
CA ILE A 86 -2.55 -18.50 2.16
C ILE A 86 -1.89 -17.24 2.71
N ALA A 87 -1.68 -17.15 4.04
CA ALA A 87 -1.09 -15.98 4.67
C ALA A 87 0.32 -15.69 4.13
N ASP A 88 1.14 -16.73 3.92
CA ASP A 88 2.49 -16.60 3.36
C ASP A 88 2.45 -16.10 1.90
N GLN A 89 1.44 -16.48 1.11
CA GLN A 89 1.26 -15.95 -0.25
C GLN A 89 0.79 -14.50 -0.25
N LEU A 90 -0.06 -14.10 0.70
CA LEU A 90 -0.48 -12.72 0.86
C LEU A 90 0.67 -11.81 1.33
N ALA A 91 1.60 -12.32 2.13
CA ALA A 91 2.80 -11.59 2.54
C ALA A 91 3.74 -11.26 1.36
N LEU A 92 3.64 -12.00 0.24
CA LEU A 92 4.40 -11.73 -0.98
C LEU A 92 3.80 -10.59 -1.83
N LEU A 93 2.65 -10.04 -1.44
CA LEU A 93 2.06 -8.90 -2.14
C LEU A 93 2.96 -7.69 -2.01
N GLN A 94 3.53 -7.27 -3.14
CA GLN A 94 4.32 -6.05 -3.25
C GLN A 94 3.41 -4.86 -3.57
N ASP A 95 3.69 -3.69 -2.99
CA ASP A 95 2.92 -2.47 -3.25
C ASP A 95 3.34 -1.75 -4.56
N ARG A 96 4.14 -2.41 -5.41
CA ARG A 96 4.58 -1.84 -6.69
C ARG A 96 3.49 -2.00 -7.74
N VAL A 97 2.97 -0.87 -8.19
CA VAL A 97 1.96 -0.80 -9.24
C VAL A 97 2.47 0.03 -10.40
N ALA A 98 1.86 -0.13 -11.57
CA ALA A 98 2.23 0.69 -12.72
C ALA A 98 1.99 2.19 -12.43
N PRO A 99 2.93 3.07 -12.79
CA PRO A 99 2.74 4.51 -12.65
C PRO A 99 1.53 4.98 -13.46
N PHE A 100 0.91 6.07 -13.01
CA PHE A 100 -0.02 6.81 -13.87
C PHE A 100 0.75 7.82 -14.72
N ASP A 101 0.05 8.39 -15.69
CA ASP A 101 0.61 9.38 -16.60
C ASP A 101 1.31 10.53 -15.85
N GLY A 102 2.61 10.71 -16.10
CA GLY A 102 3.43 11.73 -15.46
C GLY A 102 2.99 13.15 -15.78
N LEU A 103 2.35 13.38 -16.93
CA LEU A 103 1.79 14.70 -17.26
C LEU A 103 0.59 15.05 -16.38
N ARG A 104 -0.23 14.05 -16.02
CA ARG A 104 -1.29 14.25 -15.04
C ARG A 104 -0.72 14.53 -13.65
N ALA A 105 0.36 13.86 -13.27
CA ALA A 105 1.03 14.12 -12.00
C ALA A 105 1.58 15.54 -11.95
N LYS A 106 2.28 15.97 -13.02
CA LYS A 106 2.77 17.35 -13.18
C LYS A 106 1.65 18.36 -12.97
N LYS A 107 0.52 18.19 -13.68
CA LYS A 107 -0.63 19.08 -13.56
C LYS A 107 -1.19 19.14 -12.12
N GLN A 108 -1.27 18.00 -11.43
CA GLN A 108 -1.71 17.97 -10.03
C GLN A 108 -0.74 18.69 -9.09
N ILE A 109 0.57 18.60 -9.34
CA ILE A 109 1.59 19.34 -8.59
C ILE A 109 1.42 20.84 -8.81
N GLU A 110 1.25 21.28 -10.07
CA GLU A 110 0.98 22.69 -10.41
C GLU A 110 -0.29 23.21 -9.71
N GLU A 111 -1.38 22.45 -9.76
CA GLU A 111 -2.64 22.77 -9.07
C GLU A 111 -2.45 22.89 -7.54
N ALA A 112 -1.66 21.99 -6.93
CA ALA A 112 -1.34 22.04 -5.51
C ALA A 112 -0.46 23.24 -5.12
N MET A 113 0.29 23.81 -6.07
CA MET A 113 1.18 24.96 -5.88
C MET A 113 0.62 26.25 -6.46
N GLY A 114 -0.70 26.43 -6.41
CA GLY A 114 -1.35 27.68 -6.82
C GLY A 114 -1.54 27.85 -8.32
N GLY A 115 -1.40 26.77 -9.11
CA GLY A 115 -1.62 26.77 -10.56
C GLY A 115 -0.45 27.30 -11.38
N LEU A 116 0.71 27.51 -10.76
CA LEU A 116 1.94 27.90 -11.45
C LEU A 116 2.65 26.68 -12.04
N PRO A 117 3.41 26.85 -13.14
CA PRO A 117 4.25 25.78 -13.70
C PRO A 117 5.21 25.21 -12.66
N VAL A 118 5.49 23.91 -12.71
CA VAL A 118 6.44 23.28 -11.76
C VAL A 118 7.83 23.91 -11.83
N GLU A 119 8.18 24.43 -13.01
CA GLU A 119 9.44 25.11 -13.28
C GLU A 119 9.59 26.41 -12.49
N GLU A 120 8.54 27.00 -11.91
CA GLU A 120 8.70 28.16 -11.01
C GLU A 120 9.29 27.76 -9.65
N TRP A 121 9.06 26.51 -9.23
CA TRP A 121 9.41 26.02 -7.90
C TRP A 121 10.60 25.05 -7.91
N PHE A 122 10.77 24.33 -9.02
CA PHE A 122 11.74 23.26 -9.14
C PHE A 122 12.56 23.35 -10.44
N ASP A 123 13.83 22.95 -10.34
CA ASP A 123 14.69 22.58 -11.46
C ASP A 123 14.67 21.05 -11.67
N ASP A 124 15.04 20.60 -12.87
CA ASP A 124 15.28 19.19 -13.19
C ASP A 124 14.12 18.24 -12.79
N PHE A 125 12.87 18.70 -12.93
CA PHE A 125 11.70 17.88 -12.65
C PHE A 125 11.58 16.72 -13.65
N GLU A 126 11.60 15.48 -13.16
CA GLU A 126 11.40 14.30 -13.99
C GLU A 126 9.92 13.92 -14.11
N ILE A 127 9.41 13.97 -15.34
CA ILE A 127 8.04 13.52 -15.66
C ILE A 127 7.90 12.00 -15.47
N THR A 128 8.97 11.24 -15.71
CA THR A 128 8.98 9.81 -15.40
C THR A 128 9.11 9.64 -13.89
N PRO A 129 8.19 8.92 -13.22
CA PRO A 129 8.28 8.77 -11.78
C PRO A 129 9.44 7.85 -11.39
N LEU A 130 10.15 8.22 -10.33
CA LEU A 130 11.18 7.41 -9.67
C LEU A 130 10.59 6.11 -9.11
N ALA A 131 9.40 6.20 -8.52
CA ALA A 131 8.72 5.07 -7.90
C ALA A 131 7.20 5.22 -7.99
N SER A 132 6.49 4.10 -7.96
CA SER A 132 5.03 4.07 -7.89
C SER A 132 4.57 3.06 -6.85
N ALA A 133 3.67 3.51 -5.98
CA ALA A 133 3.03 2.74 -4.93
C ALA A 133 1.50 2.71 -5.15
N SER A 134 0.78 1.92 -4.34
CA SER A 134 -0.68 1.76 -4.42
C SER A 134 -1.47 3.04 -4.70
N VAL A 135 -1.30 4.06 -3.85
CA VAL A 135 -2.11 5.28 -3.84
C VAL A 135 -1.37 6.52 -4.34
N ALA A 136 -0.06 6.43 -4.56
CA ALA A 136 0.78 7.57 -4.91
C ALA A 136 1.92 7.16 -5.85
N GLN A 137 2.50 8.14 -6.54
CA GLN A 137 3.79 7.98 -7.20
C GLN A 137 4.73 9.12 -6.82
N VAL A 138 6.03 8.90 -7.05
CA VAL A 138 7.10 9.77 -6.58
C VAL A 138 7.90 10.26 -7.78
N HIS A 139 8.06 11.57 -7.89
CA HIS A 139 8.88 12.24 -8.91
C HIS A 139 10.12 12.85 -8.26
N THR A 140 11.16 13.07 -9.05
CA THR A 140 12.39 13.74 -8.59
C THR A 140 12.46 15.15 -9.13
N ALA A 141 13.05 16.05 -8.35
CA ALA A 141 13.33 17.41 -8.76
C ALA A 141 14.42 18.03 -7.87
N ARG A 142 14.79 19.27 -8.15
CA ARG A 142 15.64 20.10 -7.28
C ARG A 142 14.90 21.38 -6.91
N LEU A 143 14.89 21.75 -5.63
CA LEU A 143 14.26 22.99 -5.18
C LEU A 143 15.01 24.22 -5.71
N LYS A 144 14.30 25.16 -6.34
CA LYS A 144 14.91 26.41 -6.83
C LYS A 144 15.39 27.33 -5.71
N SER A 145 14.72 27.31 -4.56
CA SER A 145 15.02 28.21 -3.44
C SER A 145 16.38 27.97 -2.80
N ASN A 146 16.86 26.72 -2.78
CA ASN A 146 18.08 26.33 -2.06
C ASN A 146 18.95 25.30 -2.79
N GLY A 147 18.55 24.82 -3.97
CA GLY A 147 19.29 23.83 -4.76
C GLY A 147 19.29 22.41 -4.20
N LYS A 148 18.50 22.09 -3.16
CA LYS A 148 18.45 20.74 -2.58
C LYS A 148 17.67 19.77 -3.47
N GLU A 149 18.16 18.54 -3.60
CA GLU A 149 17.44 17.47 -4.30
C GLU A 149 16.25 16.99 -3.46
N VAL A 150 15.11 16.83 -4.12
CA VAL A 150 13.85 16.46 -3.48
C VAL A 150 13.13 15.36 -4.25
N VAL A 151 12.25 14.68 -3.53
CA VAL A 151 11.24 13.81 -4.11
C VAL A 151 9.85 14.38 -3.80
N ILE A 152 8.98 14.29 -4.80
CA ILE A 152 7.62 14.83 -4.79
C ILE A 152 6.67 13.64 -4.90
N LYS A 153 6.02 13.29 -3.77
CA LYS A 153 5.01 12.24 -3.70
C LYS A 153 3.64 12.84 -4.02
N VAL A 154 2.93 12.26 -4.98
CA VAL A 154 1.62 12.74 -5.46
C VAL A 154 0.60 11.62 -5.45
N ILE A 155 -0.58 11.88 -4.88
CA ILE A 155 -1.69 10.92 -4.84
C ILE A 155 -2.25 10.67 -6.25
N ARG A 156 -2.52 9.41 -6.57
CA ARG A 156 -3.10 9.00 -7.85
C ARG A 156 -4.44 9.71 -8.10
N PRO A 157 -4.65 10.31 -9.30
CA PRO A 157 -5.93 10.92 -9.65
C PRO A 157 -7.07 9.92 -9.56
N ASP A 158 -8.24 10.40 -9.14
CA ASP A 158 -9.50 9.65 -9.11
C ASP A 158 -9.48 8.34 -8.28
N ILE A 159 -8.52 8.19 -7.36
CA ILE A 159 -8.39 6.96 -6.56
C ILE A 159 -9.50 6.81 -5.52
N LEU A 160 -10.02 7.93 -4.98
CA LEU A 160 -11.03 7.91 -3.92
C LEU A 160 -12.35 7.25 -4.36
N PRO A 161 -12.95 7.56 -5.53
CA PRO A 161 -14.09 6.81 -6.07
C PRO A 161 -13.83 5.30 -6.20
N VAL A 162 -12.63 4.91 -6.64
CA VAL A 162 -12.24 3.50 -6.79
C VAL A 162 -12.17 2.81 -5.43
N ILE A 163 -11.52 3.44 -4.44
CA ILE A 163 -11.47 2.96 -3.06
C ILE A 163 -12.88 2.76 -2.49
N LYS A 164 -13.78 3.75 -2.65
CA LYS A 164 -15.17 3.66 -2.16
C LYS A 164 -15.93 2.50 -2.81
N ALA A 165 -15.78 2.29 -4.12
CA ALA A 165 -16.43 1.20 -4.84
C ALA A 165 -15.94 -0.17 -4.36
N ASP A 166 -14.63 -0.33 -4.17
CA ASP A 166 -14.00 -1.56 -3.71
C ASP A 166 -14.39 -1.88 -2.26
N LEU A 167 -14.31 -0.89 -1.36
CA LEU A 167 -14.74 -1.02 0.04
C LEU A 167 -16.20 -1.45 0.17
N LYS A 168 -17.09 -0.94 -0.68
CA LYS A 168 -18.51 -1.33 -0.68
C LYS A 168 -18.69 -2.83 -0.94
N LEU A 169 -17.86 -3.43 -1.82
CA LEU A 169 -17.88 -4.86 -2.04
C LEU A 169 -17.25 -5.62 -0.86
N ILE A 170 -16.11 -5.15 -0.35
CA ILE A 170 -15.44 -5.77 0.80
C ILE A 170 -16.39 -5.80 2.01
N TYR A 171 -17.12 -4.71 2.30
CA TYR A 171 -18.16 -4.67 3.32
C TYR A 171 -19.29 -5.66 3.07
N ARG A 172 -19.75 -5.81 1.82
CA ARG A 172 -20.77 -6.81 1.48
C ARG A 172 -20.26 -8.20 1.81
N LEU A 173 -19.04 -8.55 1.40
CA LEU A 173 -18.42 -9.84 1.70
C LEU A 173 -18.27 -10.06 3.21
N ALA A 174 -17.79 -9.06 3.94
CA ALA A 174 -17.63 -9.12 5.39
C ALA A 174 -18.94 -9.36 6.15
N ARG A 175 -20.09 -8.89 5.65
CA ARG A 175 -21.41 -9.20 6.24
C ARG A 175 -21.83 -10.66 6.05
N TRP A 176 -21.32 -11.34 5.03
CA TRP A 176 -21.60 -12.75 4.78
C TRP A 176 -20.69 -13.68 5.58
N VAL A 177 -19.46 -13.27 5.89
CA VAL A 177 -18.48 -14.08 6.63
C VAL A 177 -19.05 -14.73 7.92
N PRO A 178 -19.76 -14.00 8.82
CA PRO A 178 -20.32 -14.60 10.04
C PRO A 178 -21.45 -15.62 9.80
N ARG A 179 -22.04 -15.63 8.60
CA ARG A 179 -23.09 -16.59 8.20
C ARG A 179 -22.51 -17.83 7.52
N LEU A 180 -21.28 -17.74 7.03
CA LEU A 180 -20.64 -18.79 6.24
C LEU A 180 -19.59 -19.57 7.04
N LEU A 181 -18.93 -18.95 8.02
CA LEU A 181 -17.89 -19.60 8.81
C LEU A 181 -18.37 -19.87 10.24
N PRO A 182 -18.14 -21.09 10.81
CA PRO A 182 -18.49 -21.44 12.19
C PRO A 182 -17.92 -20.46 13.23
N ASP A 183 -16.68 -20.00 13.03
CA ASP A 183 -16.01 -18.99 13.88
C ASP A 183 -16.15 -17.55 13.38
N GLY A 184 -16.94 -17.31 12.31
CA GLY A 184 -16.97 -16.02 11.60
C GLY A 184 -17.45 -14.83 12.45
N ARG A 185 -18.16 -15.05 13.56
CA ARG A 185 -18.55 -13.99 14.51
C ARG A 185 -17.38 -13.52 15.39
N ARG A 186 -16.45 -14.42 15.75
CA ARG A 186 -15.28 -14.09 16.58
C ARG A 186 -14.29 -13.21 15.84
N LEU A 187 -14.25 -13.33 14.51
CA LEU A 187 -13.34 -12.59 13.64
C LEU A 187 -13.72 -11.11 13.45
N ARG A 188 -14.94 -10.70 13.86
CA ARG A 188 -15.50 -9.34 13.71
C ARG A 188 -15.18 -8.73 12.33
N PRO A 189 -15.51 -9.43 11.22
CA PRO A 189 -15.01 -9.11 9.88
C PRO A 189 -15.41 -7.70 9.41
N THR A 190 -16.59 -7.21 9.79
CA THR A 190 -17.03 -5.86 9.47
C THR A 190 -16.19 -4.77 10.13
N GLU A 191 -15.63 -5.06 11.30
CA GLU A 191 -14.75 -4.12 12.01
C GLU A 191 -13.35 -4.13 11.44
N VAL A 192 -12.85 -5.30 11.03
CA VAL A 192 -11.60 -5.40 10.27
C VAL A 192 -11.67 -4.52 9.01
N VAL A 193 -12.80 -4.57 8.29
CA VAL A 193 -13.01 -3.71 7.11
C VAL A 193 -13.12 -2.23 7.48
N ARG A 194 -13.70 -1.91 8.65
CA ARG A 194 -13.80 -0.53 9.13
C ARG A 194 -12.43 0.07 9.48
N GLU A 195 -11.59 -0.68 10.18
CA GLU A 195 -10.21 -0.26 10.46
C GLU A 195 -9.42 -0.13 9.15
N TYR A 196 -9.61 -1.08 8.23
CA TYR A 196 -9.00 -1.01 6.89
C TYR A 196 -9.40 0.25 6.11
N GLU A 197 -10.70 0.56 6.07
CA GLU A 197 -11.22 1.79 5.45
C GLU A 197 -10.58 3.03 6.08
N LYS A 198 -10.52 3.09 7.41
CA LYS A 198 -9.91 4.22 8.12
C LYS A 198 -8.45 4.40 7.71
N THR A 199 -7.65 3.33 7.74
CA THR A 199 -6.24 3.38 7.34
C THR A 199 -6.09 3.83 5.89
N LEU A 200 -6.85 3.25 4.96
CA LEU A 200 -6.79 3.64 3.54
C LEU A 200 -7.16 5.10 3.30
N ILE A 201 -8.18 5.62 3.99
CA ILE A 201 -8.60 7.01 3.83
C ILE A 201 -7.58 7.96 4.47
N ASP A 202 -7.01 7.58 5.61
CA ASP A 202 -5.97 8.36 6.28
C ASP A 202 -4.70 8.49 5.39
N GLU A 203 -4.37 7.47 4.61
CA GLU A 203 -3.25 7.51 3.63
C GLU A 203 -3.47 8.47 2.45
N LEU A 204 -4.72 8.87 2.16
CA LEU A 204 -5.00 9.83 1.10
C LEU A 204 -4.73 11.29 1.53
N ASN A 205 -4.35 11.50 2.78
CA ASN A 205 -3.98 12.82 3.29
C ASN A 205 -2.49 12.87 3.63
N LEU A 206 -1.70 13.31 2.66
CA LEU A 206 -0.25 13.40 2.79
C LEU A 206 0.20 14.43 3.84
N LEU A 207 -0.65 15.38 4.27
CA LEU A 207 -0.30 16.26 5.40
C LEU A 207 -0.11 15.47 6.71
N ARG A 208 -0.85 14.36 6.90
CA ARG A 208 -0.67 13.50 8.07
C ARG A 208 0.65 12.76 8.02
N GLU A 209 1.02 12.27 6.83
CA GLU A 209 2.32 11.65 6.60
C GLU A 209 3.46 12.67 6.81
N SER A 210 3.36 13.87 6.25
CA SER A 210 4.31 14.96 6.46
C SER A 210 4.47 15.31 7.94
N ALA A 211 3.36 15.48 8.67
CA ALA A 211 3.41 15.80 10.10
C ALA A 211 4.08 14.69 10.93
N ASN A 212 3.76 13.43 10.62
CA ASN A 212 4.37 12.28 11.28
C ASN A 212 5.88 12.19 11.00
N ALA A 213 6.29 12.44 9.76
CA ALA A 213 7.70 12.44 9.36
C ALA A 213 8.49 13.58 10.04
N ILE A 214 7.90 14.79 10.12
CA ILE A 214 8.49 15.93 10.84
C ILE A 214 8.66 15.59 12.33
N GLN A 215 7.63 15.02 12.96
CA GLN A 215 7.72 14.60 14.36
C GLN A 215 8.80 13.53 14.57
N LEU A 216 8.84 12.53 13.69
CA LEU A 216 9.84 11.47 13.78
C LEU A 216 11.26 12.03 13.60
N ARG A 217 11.47 12.97 12.67
CA ARG A 217 12.76 13.66 12.49
C ARG A 217 13.19 14.39 13.76
N ARG A 218 12.28 15.15 14.38
CA ARG A 218 12.56 15.87 15.65
C ARG A 218 12.99 14.93 16.77
N ASN A 219 12.38 13.75 16.88
CA ASN A 219 12.76 12.76 17.90
C ASN A 219 14.19 12.20 17.69
N PHE A 220 14.76 12.32 16.49
CA PHE A 220 16.04 11.73 16.11
C PHE A 220 17.07 12.76 15.60
N GLU A 221 16.83 14.06 15.81
CA GLU A 221 17.66 15.14 15.25
C GLU A 221 19.15 15.01 15.62
N ASP A 222 19.45 14.59 16.85
CA ASP A 222 20.82 14.38 17.34
C ASP A 222 21.24 12.89 17.39
N SER A 223 20.48 11.99 16.77
CA SER A 223 20.73 10.55 16.86
C SER A 223 21.77 10.09 15.85
N PRO A 224 22.85 9.41 16.26
CA PRO A 224 23.81 8.81 15.33
C PRO A 224 23.29 7.50 14.70
N MET A 225 22.08 7.04 15.06
CA MET A 225 21.56 5.73 14.68
C MET A 225 20.57 5.78 13.52
N LEU A 226 19.82 6.87 13.38
CA LEU A 226 18.71 6.99 12.44
C LEU A 226 18.66 8.40 11.87
N TYR A 227 18.68 8.49 10.55
CA TYR A 227 18.42 9.70 9.81
C TYR A 227 17.00 9.65 9.24
N ILE A 228 16.24 10.73 9.40
CA ILE A 228 14.91 10.89 8.79
C ILE A 228 14.99 12.09 7.84
N PRO A 229 14.65 11.95 6.54
CA PRO A 229 14.74 13.03 5.56
C PRO A 229 13.89 14.26 5.93
N GLU A 230 14.36 15.43 5.53
CA GLU A 230 13.67 16.70 5.76
C GLU A 230 12.39 16.78 4.94
N VAL A 231 11.29 17.19 5.55
CA VAL A 231 10.02 17.46 4.85
C VAL A 231 9.87 18.95 4.67
N TYR A 232 9.67 19.38 3.42
CA TYR A 232 9.47 20.80 3.10
C TYR A 232 7.98 21.13 3.24
N SER A 233 7.56 21.45 4.47
CA SER A 233 6.15 21.63 4.83
C SER A 233 5.43 22.68 3.99
N ASP A 234 6.13 23.74 3.58
CA ASP A 234 5.56 24.84 2.78
C ASP A 234 5.16 24.40 1.37
N TYR A 235 5.68 23.26 0.92
CA TYR A 235 5.39 22.64 -0.37
C TYR A 235 4.48 21.41 -0.21
N CYS A 236 3.88 21.17 0.96
CA CYS A 236 3.00 20.04 1.21
C CYS A 236 1.52 20.45 1.16
N SER A 237 0.69 19.55 0.65
CA SER A 237 -0.77 19.66 0.65
C SER A 237 -1.40 18.30 0.98
N GLN A 238 -2.72 18.20 0.99
CA GLN A 238 -3.39 16.90 1.22
C GLN A 238 -2.99 15.85 0.16
N ASN A 239 -2.65 16.29 -1.05
CA ASN A 239 -2.49 15.42 -2.22
C ASN A 239 -1.02 15.32 -2.66
N MET A 240 -0.14 16.11 -2.07
CA MET A 240 1.27 16.23 -2.45
C MET A 240 2.16 16.38 -1.21
N MET A 241 3.29 15.68 -1.18
CA MET A 241 4.33 15.82 -0.15
C MET A 241 5.69 15.97 -0.82
N VAL A 242 6.45 16.96 -0.38
CA VAL A 242 7.83 17.20 -0.84
C VAL A 242 8.78 16.91 0.31
N MET A 243 9.75 16.03 0.06
CA MET A 243 10.77 15.67 1.05
C MET A 243 12.15 15.57 0.40
N GLU A 244 13.18 15.66 1.22
CA GLU A 244 14.57 15.48 0.83
C GLU A 244 14.78 14.13 0.15
N ARG A 245 15.55 14.15 -0.94
CA ARG A 245 15.98 12.93 -1.61
C ARG A 245 17.16 12.32 -0.86
N ILE A 246 17.00 11.08 -0.43
CA ILE A 246 18.08 10.29 0.18
C ILE A 246 18.51 9.15 -0.74
N TYR A 247 19.73 8.68 -0.55
CA TYR A 247 20.33 7.57 -1.28
C TYR A 247 20.85 6.54 -0.27
N GLY A 248 20.64 5.26 -0.58
CA GLY A 248 21.11 4.17 0.27
C GLY A 248 20.71 2.81 -0.29
N ILE A 249 21.25 1.76 0.32
CA ILE A 249 20.95 0.36 0.00
C ILE A 249 19.73 -0.07 0.83
N PRO A 250 18.63 -0.54 0.22
CA PRO A 250 17.49 -1.06 0.97
C PRO A 250 17.90 -2.19 1.90
N VAL A 251 17.36 -2.26 3.12
CA VAL A 251 17.72 -3.33 4.07
C VAL A 251 17.31 -4.74 3.62
N SER A 252 16.41 -4.83 2.63
CA SER A 252 16.06 -6.10 1.98
C SER A 252 17.12 -6.63 1.02
N ASP A 253 18.05 -5.79 0.54
CA ASP A 253 19.12 -6.18 -0.39
C ASP A 253 20.37 -6.66 0.37
N VAL A 254 20.23 -7.81 1.02
CA VAL A 254 21.30 -8.44 1.83
C VAL A 254 22.57 -8.66 1.01
N THR A 255 22.43 -9.05 -0.26
CA THR A 255 23.59 -9.32 -1.13
C THR A 255 24.42 -8.07 -1.39
N THR A 256 23.77 -6.92 -1.64
CA THR A 256 24.50 -5.65 -1.83
C THR A 256 25.08 -5.15 -0.51
N LEU A 257 24.38 -5.31 0.62
CA LEU A 257 24.89 -4.93 1.94
C LEU A 257 26.15 -5.72 2.34
N GLU A 258 26.15 -7.04 2.11
CA GLU A 258 27.30 -7.91 2.37
C GLU A 258 28.49 -7.52 1.49
N LYS A 259 28.25 -7.24 0.20
CA LYS A 259 29.29 -6.74 -0.72
C LYS A 259 29.86 -5.38 -0.31
N ASN A 260 29.02 -4.52 0.28
CA ASN A 260 29.45 -3.23 0.82
C ASN A 260 30.18 -3.36 2.18
N GLY A 261 30.38 -4.59 2.69
CA GLY A 261 31.03 -4.81 3.99
C GLY A 261 30.20 -4.33 5.18
N THR A 262 28.88 -4.23 5.02
CA THR A 262 27.98 -3.74 6.07
C THR A 262 28.01 -4.68 7.27
N ASN A 263 28.19 -4.12 8.47
CA ASN A 263 28.09 -4.90 9.71
C ASN A 263 26.62 -5.26 10.00
N MET A 264 26.20 -6.43 9.53
CA MET A 264 24.82 -6.92 9.67
C MET A 264 24.38 -7.07 11.13
N LYS A 265 25.30 -7.40 12.04
CA LYS A 265 25.00 -7.49 13.48
C LYS A 265 24.67 -6.12 14.05
N LEU A 266 25.52 -5.12 13.78
CA LEU A 266 25.29 -3.75 14.23
C LEU A 266 24.02 -3.16 13.60
N LEU A 267 23.74 -3.47 12.32
CA LEU A 267 22.50 -3.05 11.65
C LEU A 267 21.26 -3.60 12.37
N ALA A 268 21.26 -4.88 12.71
CA ALA A 268 20.16 -5.51 13.43
C ALA A 268 20.00 -4.93 14.86
N GLU A 269 21.10 -4.75 15.58
CA GLU A 269 21.12 -4.13 16.92
C GLU A 269 20.54 -2.70 16.87
N ARG A 270 20.98 -1.88 15.91
CA ARG A 270 20.44 -0.53 15.70
C ARG A 270 18.96 -0.55 15.34
N GLY A 271 18.52 -1.46 14.48
CA GLY A 271 17.11 -1.59 14.11
C GLY A 271 16.21 -1.85 15.33
N VAL A 272 16.61 -2.80 16.19
CA VAL A 272 15.89 -3.11 17.44
C VAL A 272 15.94 -1.93 18.42
N GLN A 273 17.10 -1.30 18.58
CA GLN A 273 17.27 -0.16 19.47
C GLN A 273 16.41 1.04 19.05
N VAL A 274 16.39 1.34 17.75
CA VAL A 274 15.58 2.41 17.15
C VAL A 274 14.09 2.17 17.38
N PHE A 275 13.62 0.94 17.18
CA PHE A 275 12.22 0.59 17.44
C PHE A 275 11.85 0.78 18.91
N PHE A 276 12.64 0.22 19.83
CA PHE A 276 12.35 0.38 21.26
C PHE A 276 12.46 1.81 21.76
N THR A 277 13.39 2.60 21.20
CA THR A 277 13.50 4.03 21.48
C THR A 277 12.20 4.76 21.10
N GLN A 278 11.68 4.52 19.90
CA GLN A 278 10.41 5.10 19.46
C GLN A 278 9.23 4.72 20.37
N VAL A 279 9.15 3.45 20.76
CA VAL A 279 8.04 2.95 21.60
C VAL A 279 8.12 3.46 23.03
N PHE A 280 9.28 3.36 23.68
CA PHE A 280 9.41 3.61 25.11
C PHE A 280 9.85 5.03 25.47
N ARG A 281 10.74 5.64 24.68
CA ARG A 281 11.20 7.01 24.93
C ARG A 281 10.23 8.02 24.33
N ASP A 282 9.86 7.82 23.07
CA ASP A 282 9.11 8.83 22.32
C ASP A 282 7.59 8.66 22.42
N SER A 283 7.12 7.46 22.80
CA SER A 283 5.70 7.09 22.72
C SER A 283 5.08 7.37 21.33
N PHE A 284 5.93 7.38 20.31
CA PHE A 284 5.60 7.70 18.93
C PHE A 284 6.51 6.88 18.03
N PHE A 285 5.92 5.97 17.25
CA PHE A 285 6.69 4.96 16.53
C PHE A 285 6.17 4.74 15.11
N HIS A 286 7.08 4.38 14.23
CA HIS A 286 6.77 3.93 12.89
C HIS A 286 6.25 2.49 12.94
N ALA A 287 4.93 2.35 12.76
CA ALA A 287 4.25 1.06 12.86
C ALA A 287 4.50 0.13 11.66
N ASP A 288 5.04 0.64 10.54
CA ASP A 288 5.29 -0.11 9.31
C ASP A 288 6.79 -0.22 9.00
N MET A 289 7.50 -1.10 9.71
CA MET A 289 8.92 -1.37 9.48
C MET A 289 9.15 -2.29 8.26
N HIS A 290 8.42 -2.08 7.16
CA HIS A 290 8.65 -2.82 5.93
C HIS A 290 10.09 -2.57 5.44
N PRO A 291 10.84 -3.62 5.02
CA PRO A 291 12.23 -3.48 4.56
C PRO A 291 12.47 -2.47 3.43
N GLY A 292 11.42 -2.09 2.69
CA GLY A 292 11.48 -1.06 1.66
C GLY A 292 11.52 0.39 2.18
N ASN A 293 11.22 0.61 3.46
CA ASN A 293 11.19 1.94 4.08
C ASN A 293 12.51 2.31 4.77
N ILE A 294 13.44 1.36 4.90
CA ILE A 294 14.70 1.54 5.62
C ILE A 294 15.87 1.34 4.65
N PHE A 295 16.79 2.29 4.67
CA PHE A 295 17.98 2.29 3.83
C PHE A 295 19.23 2.35 4.70
N CYS A 296 20.25 1.58 4.35
CA CYS A 296 21.60 1.75 4.86
C CYS A 296 22.33 2.77 4.00
N GLN A 297 22.96 3.74 4.64
CA GLN A 297 23.83 4.68 3.94
C GLN A 297 24.97 3.91 3.25
N LEU A 298 25.31 4.35 2.03
CA LEU A 298 26.39 3.80 1.21
C LEU A 298 27.74 3.92 1.90
#